data_AF-F2QP02-F1
#
_entry.id   AF-F2QP02-F1
#
_cell.length_a   1.000
_cell.length_b   1.000
_cell.length_c   1.000
_cell.angle_alpha   90.00
_cell.angle_beta   90.00
_cell.angle_gamma   90.00
#
_symmetry.space_group_name_H-M   'P 1'
#
loop_
_entity.id
_entity.type
_entity.pdbx_description
1 polymer ?
#
loop_
_entity_poly.entity_id
_entity_poly.type
_entity_poly.pdbx_seq_one_letter_code
_entity_poly.pdbx_strand_id
1 'polypeptide(L)'
;MWIWLTFSLVATLLLAILFIRRYIDYREVSLPLLATLTLSIYLPLSIVFLLPLDIYNGGSESEGKIIYRMWQLNYWLTFLLTWALLPFFQYYTRSGYYDAKDKATDSINKLIRYQLALLTVGFSILAYCLLTGKFKLKSLKSIVITCSHIYSLTIALWMMSHGLISIPKSIYRRSSVDVNQLYLKIPSLSTSKHDHLLNYKDVCYKIMKYPRNPENSEWLDSLIDKIPASIRTESNHSVLIDGADSESLVKLSENLSIYKHKYLEALNQFSETMDEALKWEEILDSKNSGSSVLIFQHQPDHIFNKFPRFNYVYYNHLRYHVHVLAGVLSLLISMVIVQSETFHSTRASLLKYIINLNFHTRLNSVTVFCFLSYMVVVTLLTLTQVKVFNIYKISPHGNSNPSSFIFFLTYASRLTIPLSYNFTMLLSNDSSQFQKFLGESIKLIKAGEVINDILPRLIIVPIILELYNVYGKLNQWIRNILFLDDDFDLQFDESEPLNRDDSIIARSKQIIERELRVRQAHV
;
A
#
# COMPACT_ATOMS: atom_id res chain seq x y z
N MET A 1 -3.33 17.58 28.18
CA MET A 1 -3.00 16.27 27.58
C MET A 1 -4.16 15.71 26.77
N TRP A 2 -5.32 15.45 27.39
CA TRP A 2 -6.51 14.96 26.68
C TRP A 2 -6.95 15.86 25.52
N ILE A 3 -6.87 17.19 25.65
CA ILE A 3 -7.13 18.15 24.55
C ILE A 3 -6.16 17.96 23.37
N TRP A 4 -4.89 17.68 23.66
CA TRP A 4 -3.89 17.44 22.61
C TRP A 4 -4.14 16.09 21.94
N LEU A 5 -4.50 15.06 22.72
CA LEU A 5 -4.88 13.76 22.19
C LEU A 5 -6.13 13.84 21.31
N THR A 6 -7.17 14.56 21.74
CA THR A 6 -8.38 14.74 20.92
C THR A 6 -8.08 15.51 19.65
N PHE A 7 -7.28 16.57 19.72
CA PHE A 7 -6.82 17.29 18.54
C PHE A 7 -6.02 16.39 17.60
N SER A 8 -5.08 15.57 18.12
CA SER A 8 -4.31 14.64 17.29
C SER A 8 -5.19 13.57 16.65
N LEU A 9 -6.17 13.03 17.39
CA LEU A 9 -7.10 12.04 16.84
C LEU A 9 -7.98 12.65 15.74
N VAL A 10 -8.50 13.86 15.95
CA VAL A 10 -9.25 14.58 14.90
C VAL A 10 -8.36 14.87 13.69
N ALA A 11 -7.11 15.28 13.91
CA ALA A 11 -6.15 15.47 12.84
C ALA A 11 -5.87 14.16 12.06
N THR A 12 -5.74 13.02 12.76
CA THR A 12 -5.58 11.71 12.08
C THR A 12 -6.81 11.31 11.28
N LEU A 13 -8.02 11.65 11.74
CA LEU A 13 -9.25 11.41 10.99
C LEU A 13 -9.28 12.24 9.70
N LEU A 14 -8.94 13.53 9.79
CA LEU A 14 -8.83 14.41 8.62
C LEU A 14 -7.76 13.91 7.64
N LEU A 15 -6.60 13.49 8.13
CA LEU A 15 -5.55 12.90 7.30
C LEU A 15 -6.00 11.61 6.62
N ALA A 16 -6.75 10.75 7.32
CA ALA A 16 -7.32 9.53 6.75
C ALA A 16 -8.28 9.84 5.60
N ILE A 17 -9.17 10.82 5.78
CA ILE A 17 -10.10 11.26 4.73
C ILE A 17 -9.32 11.85 3.54
N LEU A 18 -8.34 12.72 3.78
CA LEU A 18 -7.52 13.29 2.71
C LEU A 18 -6.71 12.23 1.95
N PHE A 19 -6.23 11.21 2.66
CA PHE A 19 -5.54 10.08 2.04
C PHE A 19 -6.48 9.30 1.12
N ILE A 20 -7.71 9.00 1.55
CA ILE A 20 -8.69 8.29 0.70
C ILE A 20 -9.03 9.12 -0.54
N ARG A 21 -9.21 10.44 -0.39
CA ARG A 21 -9.47 11.35 -1.51
C ARG A 21 -8.45 11.23 -2.64
N ARG A 22 -7.20 10.94 -2.27
CA ARG A 22 -6.09 10.86 -3.23
C ARG A 22 -6.18 9.61 -4.10
N TYR A 23 -6.75 8.52 -3.58
CA TYR A 23 -6.72 7.21 -4.22
C TYR A 23 -8.06 6.74 -4.76
N ILE A 24 -9.17 7.13 -4.14
CA ILE A 24 -10.53 6.72 -4.51
C ILE A 24 -11.41 7.93 -4.77
N ASP A 25 -12.17 7.90 -5.86
CA ASP A 25 -13.27 8.85 -6.09
C ASP A 25 -14.47 8.52 -5.19
N TYR A 26 -14.87 9.50 -4.36
CA TYR A 26 -16.02 9.40 -3.47
C TYR A 26 -17.35 9.21 -4.20
N ARG A 27 -17.43 9.60 -5.48
CA ARG A 27 -18.65 9.49 -6.27
C ARG A 27 -18.96 8.05 -6.69
N GLU A 28 -17.92 7.22 -6.82
CA GLU A 28 -18.07 5.82 -7.25
C GLU A 28 -18.34 4.85 -6.09
N VAL A 29 -18.17 5.31 -4.84
CA VAL A 29 -18.14 4.45 -3.65
C VAL A 29 -19.31 4.71 -2.70
N SER A 30 -19.90 3.64 -2.17
CA SER A 30 -20.98 3.73 -1.19
C SER A 30 -20.49 4.28 0.16
N LEU A 31 -21.36 5.01 0.86
CA LEU A 31 -21.04 5.61 2.17
C LEU A 31 -20.56 4.58 3.24
N PRO A 32 -21.13 3.36 3.34
CA PRO A 32 -20.63 2.35 4.27
C PRO A 32 -19.21 1.86 3.94
N LEU A 33 -18.89 1.75 2.65
CA LEU A 33 -17.53 1.39 2.21
C LEU A 33 -16.57 2.52 2.56
N LEU A 34 -16.91 3.78 2.26
CA LEU A 34 -16.07 4.93 2.60
C LEU A 34 -15.79 5.04 4.10
N ALA A 35 -16.79 4.82 4.95
CA ALA A 35 -16.61 4.80 6.40
C ALA A 35 -15.65 3.69 6.85
N THR A 36 -15.77 2.49 6.27
CA THR A 36 -14.90 1.34 6.55
C THR A 36 -13.45 1.62 6.14
N LEU A 37 -13.24 2.19 4.96
CA LEU A 37 -11.92 2.60 4.47
C LEU A 37 -11.31 3.65 5.40
N THR A 38 -12.09 4.65 5.81
CA THR A 38 -11.62 5.71 6.72
C THR A 38 -11.19 5.14 8.06
N LEU A 39 -12.00 4.24 8.63
CA LEU A 39 -11.67 3.58 9.89
C LEU A 39 -10.37 2.76 9.78
N SER A 40 -10.13 2.11 8.64
CA SER A 40 -8.94 1.27 8.43
C SER A 40 -7.62 2.03 8.34
N ILE A 41 -7.65 3.32 8.03
CA ILE A 41 -6.47 4.19 8.08
C ILE A 41 -6.37 4.85 9.45
N TYR A 42 -7.50 5.30 9.98
CA TYR A 42 -7.58 5.99 11.26
C TYR A 42 -7.04 5.14 12.42
N LEU A 43 -7.46 3.86 12.53
CA LEU A 43 -7.05 3.01 13.65
C LEU A 43 -5.52 2.79 13.70
N PRO A 44 -4.83 2.42 12.61
CA PRO A 44 -3.36 2.40 12.56
C PRO A 44 -2.70 3.72 12.92
N LEU A 45 -3.13 4.84 12.33
CA LEU A 45 -2.51 6.14 12.56
C LEU A 45 -2.71 6.63 14.00
N SER A 46 -3.85 6.29 14.62
CA SER A 46 -4.12 6.66 16.01
C SER A 46 -3.12 6.05 17.00
N ILE A 47 -2.54 4.89 16.68
CA ILE A 47 -1.56 4.21 17.54
C ILE A 47 -0.27 5.02 17.67
N VAL A 48 0.12 5.74 16.62
CA VAL A 48 1.31 6.61 16.63
C VAL A 48 1.22 7.67 17.72
N PHE A 49 0.01 8.11 18.08
CA PHE A 49 -0.24 9.07 19.15
C PHE A 49 -0.58 8.41 20.49
N LEU A 50 -1.27 7.25 20.47
CA LEU A 50 -1.67 6.53 21.67
C LEU A 50 -0.48 5.92 22.42
N LEU A 51 0.51 5.37 21.70
CA LEU A 51 1.65 4.68 22.33
C LEU A 51 2.61 5.63 23.09
N PRO A 52 3.02 6.79 22.54
CA PRO A 52 3.82 7.76 23.32
C PRO A 52 3.10 8.27 24.58
N LEU A 53 1.77 8.39 24.52
CA LEU A 53 0.93 8.77 25.65
C LEU A 53 0.91 7.68 26.72
N ASP A 54 0.80 6.42 26.32
CA ASP A 54 0.82 5.26 27.21
C ASP A 54 2.18 5.14 27.93
N ILE A 55 3.28 5.30 27.19
CA ILE A 55 4.64 5.29 27.78
C ILE A 55 4.83 6.42 28.80
N TYR A 56 4.24 7.59 28.55
CA TYR A 56 4.34 8.73 29.47
C TYR A 56 3.47 8.54 30.74
N ASN A 57 2.26 7.99 30.60
CA ASN A 57 1.29 7.89 31.70
C ASN A 57 1.12 6.49 32.29
N GLY A 58 1.90 5.49 31.87
CA GLY A 58 1.71 4.08 32.26
C GLY A 58 1.64 3.84 33.77
N GLY A 59 2.26 4.72 34.56
CA GLY A 59 2.24 4.70 36.03
C GLY A 59 1.03 5.38 36.71
N SER A 60 0.16 6.07 35.98
CA SER A 60 -1.05 6.74 36.53
C SER A 60 -2.22 5.76 36.61
N GLU A 61 -2.80 5.56 37.79
CA GLU A 61 -3.91 4.60 37.98
C GLU A 61 -5.21 5.01 37.28
N SER A 62 -5.58 6.29 37.33
CA SER A 62 -6.84 6.79 36.76
C SER A 62 -6.76 6.91 35.25
N GLU A 63 -5.68 7.48 34.73
CA GLU A 63 -5.45 7.65 33.29
C GLU A 63 -5.10 6.33 32.60
N GLY A 64 -4.36 5.45 33.29
CA GLY A 64 -4.02 4.12 32.79
C GLY A 64 -5.25 3.26 32.48
N LYS A 65 -6.33 3.36 33.28
CA LYS A 65 -7.60 2.65 33.01
C LYS A 65 -8.27 3.13 31.71
N ILE A 66 -8.18 4.42 31.39
CA ILE A 66 -8.75 4.97 30.15
C ILE A 66 -7.92 4.51 28.95
N ILE A 67 -6.58 4.61 29.05
CA ILE A 67 -5.65 4.16 28.00
C ILE A 67 -5.81 2.67 27.73
N TYR A 68 -5.95 1.84 28.77
CA TYR A 68 -6.22 0.41 28.64
C TYR A 68 -7.51 0.14 27.84
N ARG A 69 -8.61 0.86 28.13
CA ARG A 69 -9.86 0.73 27.34
C ARG A 69 -9.68 1.19 25.89
N MET A 70 -8.89 2.25 25.66
CA MET A 70 -8.59 2.72 24.29
C MET A 70 -7.84 1.65 23.50
N TRP A 71 -6.88 0.95 24.12
CA TRP A 71 -6.18 -0.18 23.51
C TRP A 71 -7.11 -1.35 23.20
N GLN A 72 -8.02 -1.70 24.13
CA GLN A 72 -9.03 -2.73 23.89
C GLN A 72 -9.93 -2.37 22.72
N LEU A 73 -10.44 -1.13 22.69
CA LEU A 73 -11.29 -0.65 21.59
C LEU A 73 -10.54 -0.69 20.25
N ASN A 74 -9.31 -0.17 20.21
CA ASN A 74 -8.51 -0.18 18.98
C ASN A 74 -8.26 -1.61 18.48
N TYR A 75 -7.86 -2.52 19.38
CA TYR A 75 -7.62 -3.92 19.05
C TYR A 75 -8.88 -4.60 18.48
N TRP A 76 -10.02 -4.52 19.18
CA TRP A 76 -11.25 -5.20 18.76
C TRP A 76 -11.87 -4.59 17.50
N LEU A 77 -11.78 -3.26 17.34
CA LEU A 77 -12.21 -2.60 16.10
C LEU A 77 -11.33 -3.02 14.93
N THR A 78 -10.01 -3.04 15.09
CA THR A 78 -9.08 -3.51 14.05
C THR A 78 -9.31 -4.97 13.71
N PHE A 79 -9.60 -5.81 14.71
CA PHE A 79 -9.94 -7.22 14.51
C PHE A 79 -11.22 -7.38 13.68
N LEU A 80 -12.32 -6.73 14.08
CA LEU A 80 -13.59 -6.77 13.33
C LEU A 80 -13.40 -6.25 11.89
N LEU A 81 -12.65 -5.17 11.74
CA LEU A 81 -12.39 -4.53 10.46
C LEU A 81 -11.62 -5.44 9.50
N THR A 82 -10.56 -6.10 9.97
CA THR A 82 -9.65 -6.91 9.13
C THR A 82 -10.13 -8.32 8.85
N TRP A 83 -11.04 -8.86 9.66
CA TRP A 83 -11.55 -10.23 9.50
C TRP A 83 -12.97 -10.30 8.96
N ALA A 84 -13.79 -9.26 9.14
CA ALA A 84 -15.18 -9.24 8.67
C ALA A 84 -15.41 -8.13 7.63
N LEU A 85 -15.25 -6.86 8.01
CA LEU A 85 -15.72 -5.74 7.18
C LEU A 85 -14.92 -5.56 5.88
N LEU A 86 -13.59 -5.48 5.96
CA LEU A 86 -12.74 -5.30 4.77
C LEU A 86 -12.87 -6.48 3.79
N PRO A 87 -12.77 -7.76 4.22
CA PRO A 87 -13.00 -8.88 3.31
C PRO A 87 -14.40 -8.90 2.67
N PHE A 88 -15.44 -8.56 3.44
CA PHE A 88 -16.81 -8.44 2.91
C PHE A 88 -16.86 -7.42 1.78
N PHE A 89 -16.33 -6.20 2.00
CA PHE A 89 -16.32 -5.16 0.98
C PHE A 89 -15.40 -5.47 -0.20
N GLN A 90 -14.32 -6.24 0.02
CA GLN A 90 -13.46 -6.71 -1.05
C GLN A 90 -14.21 -7.63 -2.01
N TYR A 91 -15.02 -8.57 -1.50
CA TYR A 91 -15.88 -9.41 -2.33
C TYR A 91 -17.06 -8.63 -2.92
N TYR A 92 -17.62 -7.67 -2.18
CA TYR A 92 -18.76 -6.84 -2.63
C TYR A 92 -18.41 -5.97 -3.83
N THR A 93 -17.24 -5.34 -3.81
CA THR A 93 -16.75 -4.51 -4.92
C THR A 93 -16.42 -5.33 -6.16
N ARG A 94 -16.03 -6.60 -5.99
CA ARG A 94 -15.71 -7.53 -7.08
C ARG A 94 -16.93 -8.29 -7.62
N SER A 95 -18.05 -8.27 -6.90
CA SER A 95 -19.24 -9.01 -7.29
C SER A 95 -19.89 -8.44 -8.56
N GLY A 96 -20.08 -9.31 -9.56
CA GLY A 96 -20.66 -8.94 -10.85
C GLY A 96 -22.19 -8.82 -10.87
N TYR A 97 -22.90 -9.17 -9.78
CA TYR A 97 -24.35 -9.09 -9.72
C TYR A 97 -24.87 -7.65 -9.92
N TYR A 98 -26.13 -7.49 -10.32
CA TYR A 98 -26.76 -6.18 -10.47
C TYR A 98 -27.23 -5.62 -9.12
N ASP A 99 -28.07 -6.39 -8.42
CA ASP A 99 -28.73 -5.96 -7.19
C ASP A 99 -27.80 -5.94 -5.97
N ALA A 100 -28.00 -4.93 -5.11
CA ALA A 100 -27.21 -4.77 -3.88
C ALA A 100 -27.39 -5.95 -2.90
N LYS A 101 -28.59 -6.55 -2.87
CA LYS A 101 -28.90 -7.73 -2.03
C LYS A 101 -28.16 -8.97 -2.52
N ASP A 102 -28.13 -9.19 -3.83
CA ASP A 102 -27.46 -10.34 -4.43
C ASP A 102 -25.95 -10.20 -4.32
N LYS A 103 -25.41 -8.98 -4.54
CA LYS A 103 -24.01 -8.68 -4.24
C LYS A 103 -23.64 -8.98 -2.79
N ALA A 104 -24.47 -8.55 -1.83
CA ALA A 104 -24.20 -8.79 -0.41
C ALA A 104 -24.25 -10.29 -0.09
N THR A 105 -25.22 -11.02 -0.63
CA THR A 105 -25.38 -12.46 -0.42
C THR A 105 -24.20 -13.24 -1.03
N ASP A 106 -23.82 -12.91 -2.27
CA ASP A 106 -22.64 -13.48 -2.95
C ASP A 106 -21.36 -13.22 -2.15
N SER A 107 -21.19 -12.00 -1.65
CA SER A 107 -20.01 -11.59 -0.88
C SER A 107 -19.91 -12.31 0.46
N ILE A 108 -21.04 -12.44 1.17
CA ILE A 108 -21.11 -13.20 2.43
C ILE A 108 -20.82 -14.67 2.17
N ASN A 109 -21.39 -15.26 1.11
CA ASN A 109 -21.14 -16.65 0.76
C ASN A 109 -19.65 -16.90 0.43
N LYS A 110 -19.03 -16.02 -0.37
CA LYS A 110 -17.58 -16.07 -0.66
C LYS A 110 -16.74 -15.91 0.61
N LEU A 111 -17.10 -14.97 1.47
CA LEU A 111 -16.42 -14.75 2.76
C LEU A 111 -16.54 -15.98 3.67
N ILE A 112 -17.74 -16.53 3.86
CA ILE A 112 -17.96 -17.71 4.70
C ILE A 112 -17.20 -18.91 4.15
N ARG A 113 -17.22 -19.16 2.84
CA ARG A 113 -16.45 -20.25 2.21
C ARG A 113 -14.95 -20.09 2.47
N TYR A 114 -14.43 -18.88 2.32
CA TYR A 114 -13.03 -18.57 2.62
C TYR A 114 -12.69 -18.80 4.10
N GLN A 115 -13.53 -18.31 5.02
CA GLN A 115 -13.32 -18.50 6.47
C GLN A 115 -13.43 -19.97 6.87
N LEU A 116 -14.39 -20.72 6.32
CA LEU A 116 -14.54 -22.16 6.54
C LEU A 116 -13.31 -22.92 6.04
N ALA A 117 -12.78 -22.57 4.86
CA ALA A 117 -11.56 -23.19 4.33
C ALA A 117 -10.34 -22.93 5.24
N LEU A 118 -10.19 -21.70 5.77
CA LEU A 118 -9.13 -21.41 6.75
C LEU A 118 -9.31 -22.18 8.06
N LEU A 119 -10.56 -22.26 8.55
CA LEU A 119 -10.87 -22.99 9.77
C LEU A 119 -10.67 -24.50 9.61
N THR A 120 -11.00 -25.10 8.47
CA THR A 120 -10.78 -26.53 8.23
C THR A 120 -9.29 -26.86 8.19
N VAL A 121 -8.48 -26.02 7.55
CA VAL A 121 -7.01 -26.17 7.55
C VAL A 121 -6.46 -26.02 8.98
N GLY A 122 -6.87 -24.98 9.71
CA GLY A 122 -6.44 -24.74 11.09
C GLY A 122 -6.85 -25.87 12.04
N PHE A 123 -8.07 -26.39 11.90
CA PHE A 123 -8.56 -27.53 12.68
C PHE A 123 -7.83 -28.83 12.33
N SER A 124 -7.49 -29.05 11.06
CA SER A 124 -6.71 -30.22 10.62
C SER A 124 -5.31 -30.22 11.24
N ILE A 125 -4.63 -29.06 11.24
CA ILE A 125 -3.34 -28.88 11.90
C ILE A 125 -3.46 -29.14 13.41
N LEU A 126 -4.51 -28.62 14.04
CA LEU A 126 -4.76 -28.82 15.46
C LEU A 126 -5.02 -30.30 15.79
N ALA A 127 -5.84 -31.00 14.99
CA ALA A 127 -6.14 -32.42 15.17
C ALA A 127 -4.86 -33.26 15.05
N TYR A 128 -4.02 -32.99 14.05
CA TYR A 128 -2.72 -33.64 13.90
C TYR A 128 -1.83 -33.44 15.14
N CYS A 129 -1.75 -32.22 15.65
CA CYS A 129 -0.98 -31.90 16.86
C CYS A 129 -1.49 -32.63 18.11
N LEU A 130 -2.81 -32.77 18.26
CA LEU A 130 -3.43 -33.50 19.38
C LEU A 130 -3.20 -35.01 19.28
N LEU A 131 -3.33 -35.59 18.08
CA LEU A 131 -3.10 -37.03 17.84
C LEU A 131 -1.64 -37.43 18.09
N THR A 132 -0.69 -36.53 17.83
CA THR A 132 0.73 -36.77 18.10
C THR A 132 1.06 -36.68 19.60
N GLY A 133 0.08 -36.38 20.48
CA GLY A 133 0.24 -36.35 21.94
C GLY A 133 1.14 -35.22 22.48
N LYS A 134 1.54 -34.27 21.62
CA LYS A 134 2.54 -33.25 21.95
C LYS A 134 2.00 -32.06 22.74
N PHE A 135 0.68 -31.91 22.90
CA PHE A 135 0.08 -30.70 23.47
C PHE A 135 -1.08 -30.96 24.44
N LYS A 136 -1.11 -30.17 25.52
CA LYS A 136 -2.25 -30.09 26.45
C LYS A 136 -3.25 -29.04 25.96
N LEU A 137 -4.55 -29.36 25.96
CA LEU A 137 -5.63 -28.44 25.57
C LEU A 137 -5.61 -27.11 26.34
N LYS A 138 -5.14 -27.12 27.60
CA LYS A 138 -4.99 -25.90 28.42
C LYS A 138 -4.02 -24.87 27.83
N SER A 139 -3.05 -25.30 27.02
CA SER A 139 -2.06 -24.42 26.38
C SER A 139 -2.50 -23.94 24.99
N LEU A 140 -3.59 -24.49 24.43
CA LEU A 140 -4.05 -24.23 23.06
C LEU A 140 -4.32 -22.75 22.81
N LYS A 141 -5.04 -22.09 23.73
CA LYS A 141 -5.32 -20.65 23.64
C LYS A 141 -4.03 -19.85 23.50
N SER A 142 -3.05 -20.15 24.34
CA SER A 142 -1.77 -19.45 24.34
C SER A 142 -1.00 -19.71 23.04
N ILE A 143 -1.01 -20.94 22.53
CA ILE A 143 -0.29 -21.33 21.31
C ILE A 143 -0.85 -20.56 20.12
N VAL A 144 -2.18 -20.50 19.98
CA VAL A 144 -2.84 -19.78 18.89
C VAL A 144 -2.49 -18.29 18.91
N ILE A 145 -2.51 -17.67 20.09
CA ILE A 145 -2.13 -16.26 20.26
C ILE A 145 -0.67 -16.05 19.87
N THR A 146 0.25 -16.87 20.40
CA THR A 146 1.69 -16.76 20.13
C THR A 146 2.01 -16.99 18.65
N CYS A 147 1.43 -18.00 17.99
CA CYS A 147 1.65 -18.27 16.57
C CYS A 147 1.11 -17.13 15.68
N SER A 148 -0.09 -16.62 15.97
CA SER A 148 -0.67 -15.48 15.24
C SER A 148 0.21 -14.22 15.38
N HIS A 149 0.71 -13.98 16.60
CA HIS A 149 1.62 -12.88 16.87
C HIS A 149 2.95 -13.03 16.13
N ILE A 150 3.60 -14.20 16.19
CA ILE A 150 4.87 -14.45 15.49
C ILE A 150 4.73 -14.24 13.98
N TYR A 151 3.66 -14.75 13.37
CA TYR A 151 3.40 -14.56 11.95
C TYR A 151 3.29 -13.06 11.59
N SER A 152 2.46 -12.34 12.31
CA SER A 152 2.20 -10.91 12.04
C SER A 152 3.41 -10.02 12.35
N LEU A 153 4.16 -10.33 13.42
CA LEU A 153 5.40 -9.66 13.78
C LEU A 153 6.49 -9.91 12.73
N THR A 154 6.62 -11.14 12.23
CA THR A 154 7.61 -11.48 11.21
C THR A 154 7.39 -10.66 9.93
N ILE A 155 6.14 -10.57 9.45
CA ILE A 155 5.82 -9.76 8.26
C ILE A 155 6.07 -8.27 8.53
N ALA A 156 5.69 -7.77 9.71
CA ALA A 156 5.92 -6.37 10.07
C ALA A 156 7.42 -6.02 10.08
N LEU A 157 8.25 -6.87 10.71
CA LEU A 157 9.69 -6.70 10.73
C LEU A 157 10.31 -6.82 9.33
N TRP A 158 9.83 -7.75 8.50
CA TRP A 158 10.32 -7.91 7.12
C TRP A 158 10.01 -6.69 6.25
N MET A 159 8.77 -6.19 6.29
CA MET A 159 8.39 -4.99 5.55
C MET A 159 9.14 -3.76 6.06
N MET A 160 9.22 -3.57 7.37
CA MET A 160 9.94 -2.47 7.99
C MET A 160 11.42 -2.46 7.59
N SER A 161 12.10 -3.59 7.74
CA SER A 161 13.54 -3.72 7.49
C SER A 161 13.94 -3.46 6.05
N HIS A 162 13.15 -3.94 5.07
CA HIS A 162 13.30 -3.55 3.67
C HIS A 162 13.20 -2.02 3.51
N GLY A 163 12.23 -1.41 4.18
CA GLY A 163 11.94 0.01 4.06
C GLY A 163 12.99 0.93 4.66
N LEU A 164 13.66 0.47 5.72
CA LEU A 164 14.76 1.19 6.35
C LEU A 164 15.94 1.40 5.37
N ILE A 165 15.99 0.65 4.26
CA ILE A 165 17.00 0.85 3.20
C ILE A 165 16.38 1.45 1.94
N SER A 166 15.25 0.88 1.48
CA SER A 166 14.63 1.29 0.22
C SER A 166 14.16 2.75 0.26
N ILE A 167 13.69 3.26 1.41
CA ILE A 167 13.19 4.63 1.54
C ILE A 167 14.32 5.67 1.44
N PRO A 168 15.39 5.64 2.26
CA PRO A 168 16.53 6.54 2.07
C PRO A 168 17.10 6.51 0.65
N LYS A 169 17.25 5.30 0.07
CA LYS A 169 17.72 5.09 -1.31
C LYS A 169 16.79 5.74 -2.32
N SER A 170 15.47 5.59 -2.16
CA SER A 170 14.47 6.20 -3.04
C SER A 170 14.45 7.72 -2.95
N ILE A 171 14.61 8.30 -1.74
CA ILE A 171 14.69 9.75 -1.53
C ILE A 171 15.93 10.31 -2.22
N TYR A 172 17.08 9.63 -2.03
CA TYR A 172 18.32 10.01 -2.70
C TYR A 172 18.21 9.89 -4.22
N ARG A 173 17.63 8.81 -4.76
CA ARG A 173 17.42 8.63 -6.21
C ARG A 173 16.52 9.71 -6.81
N ARG A 174 15.54 10.23 -6.06
CA ARG A 174 14.69 11.36 -6.49
C ARG A 174 15.41 12.72 -6.51
N SER A 175 16.66 12.79 -6.01
CA SER A 175 17.50 14.00 -6.06
C SER A 175 17.99 14.30 -7.48
N SER A 176 18.26 13.26 -8.27
CA SER A 176 18.71 13.35 -9.67
C SER A 176 17.99 12.29 -10.49
N VAL A 177 17.04 12.73 -11.31
CA VAL A 177 16.28 11.83 -12.18
C VAL A 177 16.91 11.85 -13.56
N ASP A 178 17.27 10.67 -14.06
CA ASP A 178 17.73 10.50 -15.43
C ASP A 178 16.51 10.44 -16.36
N VAL A 179 16.35 11.49 -17.16
CA VAL A 179 15.22 11.61 -18.10
C VAL A 179 15.26 10.51 -19.15
N ASN A 180 16.45 10.03 -19.52
CA ASN A 180 16.59 8.93 -20.49
C ASN A 180 15.94 7.65 -19.96
N GLN A 181 16.10 7.35 -18.66
CA GLN A 181 15.46 6.19 -18.04
C GLN A 181 13.93 6.28 -18.07
N LEU A 182 13.37 7.49 -17.97
CA LEU A 182 11.93 7.69 -18.12
C LEU A 182 11.50 7.43 -19.57
N TYR A 183 12.22 7.98 -20.56
CA TYR A 183 11.91 7.73 -21.98
C TYR A 183 12.01 6.26 -22.34
N LEU A 184 12.97 5.50 -21.80
CA LEU A 184 13.12 4.08 -22.10
C LEU A 184 11.93 3.24 -21.59
N LYS A 185 11.18 3.70 -20.57
CA LYS A 185 9.99 3.03 -20.04
C LYS A 185 8.71 3.33 -20.84
N ILE A 186 8.65 4.45 -21.57
CA ILE A 186 7.42 4.90 -22.24
C ILE A 186 6.89 3.89 -23.27
N PRO A 187 7.71 3.24 -24.12
CA PRO A 187 7.19 2.33 -25.15
C PRO A 187 6.55 1.07 -24.54
N SER A 188 7.16 0.47 -23.51
CA SER A 188 6.58 -0.71 -22.87
C SER A 188 5.27 -0.37 -22.15
N LEU A 189 5.19 0.78 -21.49
CA LEU A 189 3.96 1.28 -20.88
C LEU A 189 2.88 1.60 -21.93
N SER A 190 3.27 2.13 -23.09
CA SER A 190 2.35 2.39 -24.19
C SER A 190 1.76 1.10 -24.75
N THR A 191 2.58 0.05 -24.89
CA THR A 191 2.13 -1.28 -25.32
C THR A 191 1.17 -1.88 -24.30
N SER A 192 1.56 -1.94 -23.02
CA SER A 192 0.70 -2.44 -21.93
C SER A 192 -0.63 -1.69 -21.84
N LYS A 193 -0.62 -0.35 -21.96
CA LYS A 193 -1.84 0.48 -22.05
C LYS A 193 -2.74 0.03 -23.21
N HIS A 194 -2.17 -0.22 -24.38
CA HIS A 194 -2.90 -0.66 -25.56
C HIS A 194 -3.49 -2.07 -25.36
N ASP A 195 -2.72 -3.01 -24.82
CA ASP A 195 -3.15 -4.39 -24.59
C ASP A 195 -4.31 -4.45 -23.58
N HIS A 196 -4.25 -3.67 -22.50
CA HIS A 196 -5.36 -3.57 -21.55
C HIS A 196 -6.59 -2.88 -22.15
N LEU A 197 -6.40 -1.90 -23.06
CA LEU A 197 -7.51 -1.30 -23.79
C LEU A 197 -8.20 -2.30 -24.70
N LEU A 198 -7.46 -3.17 -25.40
CA LEU A 198 -8.02 -4.22 -26.25
C LEU A 198 -8.86 -5.20 -25.41
N ASN A 199 -8.29 -5.73 -24.31
CA ASN A 199 -9.01 -6.61 -23.39
C ASN A 199 -10.29 -5.98 -22.83
N TYR A 200 -10.26 -4.68 -22.51
CA TYR A 200 -11.43 -3.94 -22.07
C TYR A 200 -12.49 -3.82 -23.18
N LYS A 201 -12.07 -3.46 -24.40
CA LYS A 201 -12.97 -3.38 -25.58
C LYS A 201 -13.63 -4.71 -25.89
N ASP A 202 -12.89 -5.81 -25.82
CA ASP A 202 -13.42 -7.15 -26.08
C ASP A 202 -14.59 -7.49 -25.14
N VAL A 203 -14.47 -7.17 -23.85
CA VAL A 203 -15.56 -7.37 -22.88
C VAL A 203 -16.72 -6.41 -23.14
N CYS A 204 -16.44 -5.15 -23.49
CA CYS A 204 -17.49 -4.21 -23.88
C CYS A 204 -18.29 -4.72 -25.09
N TYR A 205 -17.62 -5.23 -26.13
CA TYR A 205 -18.29 -5.75 -27.31
C TYR A 205 -19.08 -7.04 -27.03
N LYS A 206 -18.56 -7.94 -26.18
CA LYS A 206 -19.30 -9.11 -25.70
C LYS A 206 -20.60 -8.71 -25.00
N ILE A 207 -20.57 -7.67 -24.15
CA ILE A 207 -21.76 -7.16 -23.46
C ILE A 207 -22.74 -6.53 -24.47
N MET A 208 -22.26 -5.72 -25.41
CA MET A 208 -23.13 -5.09 -26.41
C MET A 208 -23.84 -6.09 -27.34
N LYS A 209 -23.23 -7.25 -27.59
CA LYS A 209 -23.79 -8.32 -28.43
C LYS A 209 -24.54 -9.40 -27.63
N TYR A 210 -24.62 -9.28 -26.31
CA TYR A 210 -25.25 -10.30 -25.46
C TYR A 210 -26.76 -10.39 -25.73
N PRO A 211 -27.34 -11.60 -25.82
CA PRO A 211 -28.76 -11.77 -26.12
C PRO A 211 -29.65 -11.12 -25.05
N ARG A 212 -30.60 -10.30 -25.50
CA ARG A 212 -31.54 -9.59 -24.62
C ARG A 212 -32.69 -10.51 -24.21
N ASN A 213 -32.84 -10.68 -22.90
CA ASN A 213 -33.98 -11.33 -22.25
C ASN A 213 -34.72 -10.30 -21.37
N PRO A 214 -36.03 -10.43 -21.14
CA PRO A 214 -36.80 -9.49 -20.31
C PRO A 214 -36.31 -9.39 -18.86
N GLU A 215 -35.69 -10.44 -18.32
CA GLU A 215 -35.10 -10.43 -16.97
C GLU A 215 -33.74 -9.71 -16.90
N ASN A 216 -33.00 -9.67 -18.02
CA ASN A 216 -31.64 -9.13 -18.08
C ASN A 216 -31.58 -7.74 -18.73
N SER A 217 -32.68 -7.23 -19.29
CA SER A 217 -32.67 -5.99 -20.08
C SER A 217 -32.23 -4.79 -19.27
N GLU A 218 -32.79 -4.59 -18.07
CA GLU A 218 -32.42 -3.47 -17.20
C GLU A 218 -30.95 -3.55 -16.76
N TRP A 219 -30.48 -4.75 -16.42
CA TRP A 219 -29.09 -4.97 -16.06
C TRP A 219 -28.17 -4.66 -17.25
N LEU A 220 -28.51 -5.15 -18.44
CA LEU A 220 -27.71 -4.93 -19.64
C LEU A 220 -27.64 -3.45 -20.01
N ASP A 221 -28.76 -2.73 -19.91
CA ASP A 221 -28.81 -1.28 -20.18
C ASP A 221 -27.92 -0.53 -19.18
N SER A 222 -27.97 -0.89 -17.90
CA SER A 222 -27.06 -0.32 -16.88
C SER A 222 -25.57 -0.59 -17.14
N LEU A 223 -25.24 -1.71 -17.79
CA LEU A 223 -23.86 -2.04 -18.17
C LEU A 223 -23.44 -1.25 -19.40
N ILE A 224 -24.31 -1.13 -20.41
CA ILE A 224 -24.06 -0.37 -21.63
C ILE A 224 -23.90 1.13 -21.33
N ASP A 225 -24.61 1.65 -20.34
CA ASP A 225 -24.46 3.04 -19.87
C ASP A 225 -23.10 3.31 -19.22
N LYS A 226 -22.48 2.29 -18.61
CA LYS A 226 -21.11 2.40 -18.06
C LYS A 226 -20.03 2.39 -19.14
N ILE A 227 -20.34 1.94 -20.36
CA ILE A 227 -19.38 1.87 -21.46
C ILE A 227 -19.21 3.27 -22.08
N PRO A 228 -17.97 3.76 -22.26
CA PRO A 228 -17.69 5.04 -22.92
C PRO A 228 -18.32 5.11 -24.31
N ALA A 229 -18.89 6.27 -24.65
CA ALA A 229 -19.52 6.51 -25.95
C ALA A 229 -18.59 6.22 -27.14
N SER A 230 -17.29 6.50 -27.01
CA SER A 230 -16.28 6.22 -28.03
C SER A 230 -16.21 4.73 -28.41
N ILE A 231 -16.24 3.82 -27.42
CA ILE A 231 -16.20 2.38 -27.66
C ILE A 231 -17.53 1.90 -28.26
N ARG A 232 -18.66 2.50 -27.85
CA ARG A 232 -19.98 2.17 -28.40
C ARG A 232 -20.09 2.51 -29.88
N THR A 233 -19.46 3.58 -30.34
CA THR A 233 -19.49 3.97 -31.77
C THR A 233 -18.63 3.06 -32.63
N GLU A 234 -17.46 2.62 -32.14
CA GLU A 234 -16.57 1.69 -32.85
C GLU A 234 -17.18 0.29 -33.03
N SER A 235 -18.00 -0.17 -32.08
CA SER A 235 -18.58 -1.52 -32.11
C SER A 235 -19.47 -1.76 -33.32
N ASN A 236 -20.16 -0.72 -33.82
CA ASN A 236 -21.03 -0.76 -34.99
C ASN A 236 -20.29 -1.21 -36.27
N HIS A 237 -18.95 -1.16 -36.27
CA HIS A 237 -18.11 -1.61 -37.37
C HIS A 237 -17.47 -3.00 -37.18
N SER A 238 -17.61 -3.61 -35.99
CA SER A 238 -16.96 -4.89 -35.64
C SER A 238 -17.92 -6.07 -35.82
N VAL A 239 -17.78 -6.84 -36.91
CA VAL A 239 -18.79 -7.82 -37.34
C VAL A 239 -18.69 -9.20 -36.67
N LEU A 240 -17.55 -9.64 -36.12
CA LEU A 240 -17.41 -11.04 -35.66
C LEU A 240 -16.82 -11.13 -34.26
N ILE A 241 -17.66 -11.45 -33.27
CA ILE A 241 -17.20 -12.02 -31.99
C ILE A 241 -18.09 -13.22 -31.73
N ASP A 242 -17.58 -14.39 -32.08
CA ASP A 242 -18.18 -15.67 -31.76
C ASP A 242 -17.84 -16.00 -30.29
N GLY A 243 -18.82 -16.38 -29.47
CA GLY A 243 -18.60 -16.84 -28.09
C GLY A 243 -19.31 -16.09 -26.96
N ALA A 244 -20.19 -15.12 -27.26
CA ALA A 244 -20.98 -14.41 -26.24
C ALA A 244 -21.91 -15.34 -25.43
N ASP A 245 -22.37 -16.45 -26.03
CA ASP A 245 -23.34 -17.38 -25.42
C ASP A 245 -22.79 -18.23 -24.26
N SER A 246 -21.47 -18.30 -24.09
CA SER A 246 -20.84 -19.22 -23.13
C SER A 246 -20.54 -18.61 -21.76
N GLU A 247 -20.46 -17.28 -21.63
CA GLU A 247 -20.11 -16.61 -20.38
C GLU A 247 -21.35 -16.03 -19.69
N SER A 248 -21.51 -16.32 -18.39
CA SER A 248 -22.62 -15.76 -17.62
C SER A 248 -22.52 -14.23 -17.53
N LEU A 249 -23.67 -13.54 -17.57
CA LEU A 249 -23.73 -12.07 -17.46
C LEU A 249 -23.07 -11.55 -16.17
N VAL A 250 -23.11 -12.35 -15.08
CA VAL A 250 -22.40 -12.06 -13.82
C VAL A 250 -20.89 -11.97 -14.06
N LYS A 251 -20.33 -12.95 -14.77
CA LYS A 251 -18.89 -13.00 -15.06
C LYS A 251 -18.49 -11.89 -16.02
N LEU A 252 -19.32 -11.56 -17.01
CA LEU A 252 -19.08 -10.43 -17.92
C LEU A 252 -19.08 -9.08 -17.16
N SER A 253 -20.01 -8.89 -16.23
CA SER A 253 -20.08 -7.71 -15.37
C SER A 253 -18.87 -7.59 -14.42
N GLU A 254 -18.45 -8.71 -13.80
CA GLU A 254 -17.21 -8.77 -13.01
C GLU A 254 -15.99 -8.42 -13.88
N ASN A 255 -15.86 -9.07 -15.04
CA ASN A 255 -14.77 -8.82 -15.98
C ASN A 255 -14.74 -7.37 -16.45
N LEU A 256 -15.90 -6.75 -16.75
CA LEU A 256 -15.99 -5.36 -17.18
C LEU A 256 -15.34 -4.42 -16.15
N SER A 257 -15.66 -4.61 -14.86
CA SER A 257 -15.07 -3.82 -13.78
C SER A 257 -13.56 -4.07 -13.67
N ILE A 258 -13.13 -5.33 -13.70
CA ILE A 258 -11.70 -5.70 -13.61
C ILE A 258 -10.88 -5.10 -14.75
N TYR A 259 -11.29 -5.30 -16.00
CA TYR A 259 -10.55 -4.81 -17.17
C TYR A 259 -10.62 -3.28 -17.30
N LYS A 260 -11.73 -2.64 -16.91
CA LYS A 260 -11.80 -1.17 -16.79
C LYS A 260 -10.70 -0.65 -15.87
N HIS A 261 -10.60 -1.22 -14.66
CA HIS A 261 -9.61 -0.76 -13.68
C HIS A 261 -8.17 -1.07 -14.12
N LYS A 262 -7.90 -2.24 -14.72
CA LYS A 262 -6.59 -2.56 -15.31
C LYS A 262 -6.18 -1.56 -16.40
N TYR A 263 -7.10 -1.20 -17.28
CA TYR A 263 -6.87 -0.18 -18.31
C TYR A 263 -6.59 1.19 -17.70
N LEU A 264 -7.42 1.63 -16.73
CA LEU A 264 -7.22 2.92 -16.06
C LEU A 264 -5.89 2.98 -15.31
N GLU A 265 -5.48 1.89 -14.67
CA GLU A 265 -4.19 1.79 -13.99
C GLU A 265 -3.01 1.93 -14.96
N ALA A 266 -3.05 1.19 -16.09
CA ALA A 266 -2.02 1.28 -17.13
C ALA A 266 -1.99 2.68 -17.78
N LEU A 267 -3.17 3.28 -18.00
CA LEU A 267 -3.30 4.65 -18.50
C LEU A 267 -2.66 5.66 -17.54
N ASN A 268 -2.96 5.57 -16.24
CA ASN A 268 -2.38 6.47 -15.24
C ASN A 268 -0.88 6.31 -15.14
N GLN A 269 -0.37 5.07 -15.13
CA GLN A 269 1.06 4.81 -15.07
C GLN A 269 1.79 5.39 -16.31
N PHE A 270 1.18 5.24 -17.49
CA PHE A 270 1.67 5.85 -18.71
C PHE A 270 1.66 7.39 -18.62
N SER A 271 0.54 7.99 -18.20
CA SER A 271 0.43 9.45 -18.09
C SER A 271 1.37 10.04 -17.04
N GLU A 272 1.49 9.42 -15.87
CA GLU A 272 2.39 9.87 -14.80
C GLU A 272 3.85 9.84 -15.25
N THR A 273 4.26 8.74 -15.91
CA THR A 273 5.64 8.62 -16.43
C THR A 273 5.91 9.62 -17.53
N MET A 274 4.94 9.84 -18.42
CA MET A 274 5.04 10.84 -19.51
C MET A 274 5.12 12.26 -18.96
N ASP A 275 4.24 12.62 -18.03
CA ASP A 275 4.19 13.95 -17.41
C ASP A 275 5.47 14.19 -16.58
N GLU A 276 6.01 13.16 -15.92
CA GLU A 276 7.31 13.24 -15.23
C GLU A 276 8.46 13.45 -16.23
N ALA A 277 8.47 12.71 -17.36
CA ALA A 277 9.49 12.88 -18.40
C ALA A 277 9.47 14.30 -18.98
N LEU A 278 8.29 14.81 -19.36
CA LEU A 278 8.11 16.17 -19.87
C LEU A 278 8.54 17.23 -18.86
N LYS A 279 8.16 17.05 -17.59
CA LYS A 279 8.56 17.96 -16.51
C LYS A 279 10.08 18.05 -16.37
N TRP A 280 10.78 16.91 -16.47
CA TRP A 280 12.24 16.91 -16.37
C TRP A 280 12.92 17.44 -17.63
N GLU A 281 12.36 17.21 -18.82
CA GLU A 281 12.81 17.83 -20.08
C GLU A 281 12.75 19.37 -19.96
N GLU A 282 11.61 19.93 -19.50
CA GLU A 282 11.46 21.37 -19.28
C GLU A 282 12.47 21.93 -18.24
N ILE A 283 12.77 21.18 -17.18
CA ILE A 283 13.80 21.55 -16.19
C ILE A 283 15.18 21.62 -16.85
N LEU A 284 15.55 20.62 -17.65
CA LEU A 284 16.82 20.60 -18.37
C LEU A 284 16.92 21.74 -19.39
N ASP A 285 15.85 21.99 -20.14
CA ASP A 285 15.80 23.07 -21.13
C ASP A 285 15.93 24.45 -20.47
N SER A 286 15.34 24.65 -19.29
CA SER A 286 15.51 25.89 -18.52
C SER A 286 16.97 26.16 -18.14
N LYS A 287 17.72 25.09 -17.82
CA LYS A 287 19.13 25.17 -17.46
C LYS A 287 19.99 25.51 -18.67
N ASN A 288 19.64 24.96 -19.83
CA ASN A 288 20.37 25.18 -21.09
C ASN A 288 20.05 26.55 -21.72
N SER A 289 18.83 27.05 -21.56
CA SER A 289 18.35 28.30 -22.16
C SER A 289 18.88 29.56 -21.47
N GLY A 290 19.50 29.43 -20.28
CA GLY A 290 20.05 30.56 -19.52
C GLY A 290 19.01 31.53 -18.93
N SER A 291 17.71 31.22 -19.04
CA SER A 291 16.62 32.02 -18.49
C SER A 291 16.39 31.67 -17.01
N SER A 292 16.34 32.68 -16.12
CA SER A 292 16.09 32.47 -14.68
C SER A 292 14.60 32.23 -14.34
N VAL A 293 13.84 31.68 -15.29
CA VAL A 293 12.38 31.56 -15.24
C VAL A 293 12.01 30.14 -15.65
N LEU A 294 11.30 29.42 -14.79
CA LEU A 294 10.82 28.07 -15.07
C LEU A 294 9.28 28.04 -14.98
N ILE A 295 8.66 27.76 -16.12
CA ILE A 295 7.20 27.63 -16.26
C ILE A 295 6.94 26.23 -16.81
N PHE A 296 6.17 25.43 -16.08
CA PHE A 296 5.78 24.12 -16.57
C PHE A 296 4.65 24.27 -17.58
N GLN A 297 4.93 24.09 -18.87
CA GLN A 297 3.95 24.31 -19.94
C GLN A 297 2.89 23.20 -19.94
N HIS A 298 3.32 21.98 -19.65
CA HIS A 298 2.45 20.80 -19.65
C HIS A 298 1.67 20.58 -18.33
N GLN A 299 1.88 21.43 -17.31
CA GLN A 299 1.13 21.41 -16.05
C GLN A 299 0.74 22.84 -15.61
N PRO A 300 -0.22 23.48 -16.29
CA PRO A 300 -0.54 24.90 -16.07
C PRO A 300 -1.06 25.20 -14.65
N ASP A 301 -1.83 24.29 -14.05
CA ASP A 301 -2.43 24.44 -12.71
C ASP A 301 -1.46 24.27 -11.54
N HIS A 302 -0.18 24.02 -11.83
CA HIS A 302 0.81 23.82 -10.79
C HIS A 302 0.98 25.12 -9.97
N ILE A 303 0.70 25.08 -8.66
CA ILE A 303 0.67 26.25 -7.76
C ILE A 303 1.95 27.11 -7.87
N PHE A 304 3.09 26.45 -8.10
CA PHE A 304 4.40 27.09 -8.21
C PHE A 304 4.65 27.79 -9.56
N ASN A 305 3.80 27.62 -10.58
CA ASN A 305 3.85 28.41 -11.82
C ASN A 305 3.56 29.90 -11.56
N LYS A 306 2.87 30.24 -10.45
CA LYS A 306 2.68 31.63 -10.01
C LYS A 306 3.98 32.32 -9.59
N PHE A 307 5.04 31.55 -9.28
CA PHE A 307 6.33 32.06 -8.83
C PHE A 307 7.48 31.45 -9.66
N PRO A 308 7.62 31.83 -10.93
CA PRO A 308 8.50 31.12 -11.85
C PRO A 308 10.00 31.27 -11.54
N ARG A 309 10.40 32.36 -10.87
CA ARG A 309 11.79 32.53 -10.36
C ARG A 309 12.09 31.62 -9.17
N PHE A 310 11.14 31.48 -8.25
CA PHE A 310 11.28 30.55 -7.12
C PHE A 310 11.30 29.11 -7.61
N ASN A 311 10.45 28.80 -8.59
CA ASN A 311 10.39 27.49 -9.26
C ASN A 311 11.76 27.12 -9.86
N TYR A 312 12.36 28.05 -10.61
CA TYR A 312 13.72 27.88 -11.17
C TYR A 312 14.76 27.58 -10.09
N VAL A 313 14.85 28.42 -9.03
CA VAL A 313 15.83 28.25 -7.94
C VAL A 313 15.60 26.93 -7.20
N TYR A 314 14.34 26.59 -6.94
CA TYR A 314 13.99 25.37 -6.24
C TYR A 314 14.40 24.13 -7.03
N TYR A 315 13.95 23.99 -8.28
CA TYR A 315 14.20 22.76 -9.06
C TYR A 315 15.67 22.63 -9.51
N ASN A 316 16.34 23.72 -9.87
CA ASN A 316 17.70 23.66 -10.41
C ASN A 316 18.79 23.60 -9.34
N HIS A 317 18.58 24.21 -8.16
CA HIS A 317 19.62 24.29 -7.12
C HIS A 317 19.20 23.64 -5.80
N LEU A 318 18.03 24.01 -5.25
CA LEU A 318 17.67 23.62 -3.88
C LEU A 318 17.19 22.17 -3.77
N ARG A 319 16.49 21.66 -4.78
CA ARG A 319 15.83 20.34 -4.76
C ARG A 319 16.81 19.22 -4.51
N TYR A 320 17.96 19.23 -5.20
CA TYR A 320 19.01 18.23 -5.03
C TYR A 320 19.47 18.19 -3.56
N HIS A 321 19.86 19.34 -2.99
CA HIS A 321 20.31 19.43 -1.61
C HIS A 321 19.24 19.02 -0.59
N VAL A 322 17.98 19.40 -0.81
CA VAL A 322 16.86 19.00 0.08
C VAL A 322 16.65 17.49 0.07
N HIS A 323 16.67 16.85 -1.10
CA HIS A 323 16.50 15.40 -1.19
C HIS A 323 17.73 14.64 -0.65
N VAL A 324 18.93 15.13 -0.89
CA VAL A 324 20.15 14.53 -0.32
C VAL A 324 20.13 14.65 1.20
N LEU A 325 19.83 15.82 1.75
CA LEU A 325 19.74 16.03 3.20
C LEU A 325 18.64 15.15 3.82
N ALA A 326 17.46 15.09 3.21
CA ALA A 326 16.38 14.22 3.67
C ALA A 326 16.75 12.73 3.59
N GLY A 327 17.46 12.32 2.54
CA GLY A 327 17.99 10.97 2.37
C GLY A 327 18.99 10.61 3.47
N VAL A 328 19.94 11.49 3.76
CA VAL A 328 20.93 11.31 4.83
C VAL A 328 20.27 11.27 6.20
N LEU A 329 19.33 12.18 6.50
CA LEU A 329 18.58 12.17 7.77
C LEU A 329 17.77 10.88 7.94
N SER A 330 17.07 10.44 6.89
CA SER A 330 16.33 9.18 6.89
C SER A 330 17.26 7.98 7.10
N LEU A 331 18.42 7.96 6.45
CA LEU A 331 19.45 6.93 6.62
C LEU A 331 19.97 6.87 8.07
N LEU A 332 20.24 8.03 8.69
CA LEU A 332 20.69 8.09 10.08
C LEU A 332 19.64 7.53 11.05
N ILE A 333 18.36 7.91 10.87
CA ILE A 333 17.27 7.36 11.68
C ILE A 333 17.15 5.84 11.46
N SER A 334 17.29 5.38 10.22
CA SER A 334 17.29 3.94 9.90
C SER A 334 18.42 3.20 10.60
N MET A 335 19.64 3.75 10.56
CA MET A 335 20.79 3.16 11.23
C MET A 335 20.58 3.03 12.74
N VAL A 336 20.00 4.05 13.38
CA VAL A 336 19.66 4.00 14.81
C VAL A 336 18.66 2.89 15.11
N ILE A 337 17.62 2.73 14.28
CA ILE A 337 16.61 1.68 14.45
C ILE A 337 17.23 0.31 14.23
N VAL A 338 17.96 0.09 13.14
CA VAL A 338 18.63 -1.19 12.84
C VAL A 338 19.59 -1.58 13.95
N GLN A 339 20.39 -0.63 14.44
CA GLN A 339 21.27 -0.89 15.58
C GLN A 339 20.44 -1.27 16.82
N SER A 340 19.37 -0.55 17.12
CA SER A 340 18.56 -0.80 18.32
C SER A 340 17.89 -2.17 18.31
N GLU A 341 17.48 -2.66 17.14
CA GLU A 341 16.87 -3.97 16.90
C GLU A 341 17.89 -5.11 16.93
N THR A 342 19.08 -4.91 16.36
CA THR A 342 20.14 -5.93 16.38
C THR A 342 20.71 -6.14 17.78
N PHE A 343 20.74 -5.08 18.59
CA PHE A 343 21.12 -5.12 20.01
C PHE A 343 19.93 -5.28 20.95
N HIS A 344 18.82 -5.86 20.48
CA HIS A 344 17.61 -6.12 21.28
C HIS A 344 17.94 -6.75 22.63
N SER A 345 17.20 -6.35 23.68
CA SER A 345 17.39 -6.76 25.09
C SER A 345 18.72 -6.38 25.75
N THR A 346 19.67 -5.75 25.05
CA THR A 346 20.95 -5.32 25.65
C THR A 346 20.91 -3.85 26.11
N ARG A 347 21.83 -3.47 26.99
CA ARG A 347 22.01 -2.06 27.42
C ARG A 347 22.57 -1.16 26.31
N ALA A 348 23.06 -1.74 25.22
CA ALA A 348 23.71 -1.03 24.11
C ALA A 348 22.74 -0.53 23.02
N SER A 349 21.44 -0.78 23.14
CA SER A 349 20.43 -0.25 22.20
C SER A 349 20.42 1.28 22.25
N LEU A 350 20.74 1.94 21.13
CA LEU A 350 20.84 3.40 21.03
C LEU A 350 19.50 4.08 21.31
N LEU A 351 18.41 3.53 20.76
CA LEU A 351 17.06 4.07 20.99
C LEU A 351 16.70 4.02 22.48
N LYS A 352 17.00 2.91 23.15
CA LYS A 352 16.80 2.76 24.60
C LYS A 352 17.64 3.76 25.38
N TYR A 353 18.90 3.98 24.98
CA TYR A 353 19.76 4.98 25.61
C TYR A 353 19.21 6.40 25.46
N ILE A 354 18.83 6.82 24.24
CA ILE A 354 18.25 8.13 23.94
C ILE A 354 16.99 8.40 24.80
N ILE A 355 16.15 7.39 24.95
CA ILE A 355 14.89 7.48 25.70
C ILE A 355 15.12 7.51 27.21
N ASN A 356 16.08 6.74 27.72
CA ASN A 356 16.42 6.72 29.14
C ASN A 356 17.06 8.04 29.62
N LEU A 357 17.80 8.74 28.75
CA LEU A 357 18.36 10.07 29.08
C LEU A 357 17.30 11.11 29.44
N ASN A 358 16.09 10.98 28.88
CA ASN A 358 15.01 11.95 29.01
C ASN A 358 13.79 11.37 29.76
N PHE A 359 14.01 10.38 30.62
CA PHE A 359 12.94 9.63 31.29
C PHE A 359 11.91 10.56 31.96
N HIS A 360 10.62 10.31 31.74
CA HIS A 360 9.47 11.12 32.18
C HIS A 360 9.39 12.59 31.70
N THR A 361 10.21 13.04 30.77
CA THR A 361 10.06 14.37 30.18
C THR A 361 9.10 14.36 28.98
N ARG A 362 8.47 15.51 28.68
CA ARG A 362 7.64 15.66 27.46
C ARG A 362 8.45 15.42 26.18
N LEU A 363 9.76 15.67 26.21
CA LEU A 363 10.68 15.40 25.10
C LEU A 363 10.78 13.91 24.78
N ASN A 364 10.63 13.04 25.79
CA ASN A 364 10.61 11.60 25.58
C ASN A 364 9.40 11.18 24.74
N SER A 365 8.20 11.70 25.03
CA SER A 365 6.99 11.42 24.24
C SER A 365 7.13 11.88 22.79
N VAL A 366 7.75 13.05 22.55
CA VAL A 366 8.03 13.54 21.19
C VAL A 366 9.04 12.64 20.47
N THR A 367 10.09 12.21 21.17
CA THR A 367 11.11 11.31 20.60
C THR A 367 10.50 9.97 20.21
N VAL A 368 9.72 9.37 21.11
CA VAL A 368 8.98 8.13 20.85
C VAL A 368 8.02 8.29 19.67
N PHE A 369 7.28 9.40 19.61
CA PHE A 369 6.41 9.72 18.48
C PHE A 369 7.17 9.78 17.15
N CYS A 370 8.32 10.47 17.10
CA CYS A 370 9.12 10.58 15.87
C CYS A 370 9.63 9.22 15.37
N PHE A 371 10.21 8.39 16.26
CA PHE A 371 10.72 7.07 15.86
C PHE A 371 9.59 6.11 15.47
N LEU A 372 8.50 6.06 16.24
CA LEU A 372 7.36 5.20 15.95
C LEU A 372 6.67 5.62 14.63
N SER A 373 6.47 6.93 14.43
CA SER A 373 5.91 7.46 13.18
C SER A 373 6.78 7.08 11.98
N TYR A 374 8.10 7.21 12.12
CA TYR A 374 9.03 6.80 11.07
C TYR A 374 8.94 5.30 10.76
N MET A 375 8.94 4.43 11.79
CA MET A 375 8.78 2.98 11.60
C MET A 375 7.46 2.63 10.90
N VAL A 376 6.35 3.25 11.30
CA VAL A 376 5.03 3.03 10.68
C VAL A 376 5.03 3.52 9.24
N VAL A 377 5.50 4.74 8.96
CA VAL A 377 5.54 5.31 7.60
C VAL A 377 6.39 4.45 6.68
N VAL A 378 7.59 4.04 7.11
CA VAL A 378 8.48 3.20 6.33
C VAL A 378 7.87 1.82 6.04
N THR A 379 7.20 1.21 7.02
CA THR A 379 6.49 -0.07 6.85
C THR A 379 5.30 0.05 5.91
N LEU A 380 4.55 1.15 5.96
CA LEU A 380 3.41 1.37 5.07
C LEU A 380 3.84 1.72 3.64
N LEU A 381 4.92 2.50 3.47
CA LEU A 381 5.46 2.82 2.16
C LEU A 381 6.07 1.59 1.48
N THR A 382 6.71 0.69 2.22
CA THR A 382 7.17 -0.59 1.66
C THR A 382 6.03 -1.49 1.23
N LEU A 383 4.94 -1.52 1.99
CA LEU A 383 3.74 -2.26 1.58
C LEU A 383 3.20 -1.78 0.22
N THR A 384 3.36 -0.50 -0.12
CA THR A 384 3.02 0.02 -1.46
C THR A 384 4.01 -0.36 -2.57
N GLN A 385 5.27 -0.67 -2.21
CA GLN A 385 6.35 -1.00 -3.15
C GLN A 385 6.45 -2.51 -3.42
N VAL A 386 6.16 -3.33 -2.41
CA VAL A 386 6.32 -4.78 -2.46
C VAL A 386 5.15 -5.39 -3.23
N LYS A 387 5.35 -5.65 -4.52
CA LYS A 387 4.38 -6.25 -5.43
C LYS A 387 4.32 -7.79 -5.32
N VAL A 388 4.37 -8.35 -4.11
CA VAL A 388 4.47 -9.82 -3.89
C VAL A 388 3.26 -10.59 -4.45
N PHE A 389 2.15 -9.91 -4.70
CA PHE A 389 1.00 -10.49 -5.40
C PHE A 389 0.48 -9.46 -6.39
N ASN A 390 0.94 -9.50 -7.65
CA ASN A 390 0.63 -8.61 -8.79
C ASN A 390 -0.89 -8.40 -9.12
N ILE A 391 -1.76 -8.80 -8.20
CA ILE A 391 -3.21 -8.70 -8.24
C ILE A 391 -3.69 -7.29 -7.83
N TYR A 392 -2.90 -6.55 -7.03
CA TYR A 392 -3.38 -5.31 -6.40
C TYR A 392 -2.32 -4.19 -6.36
N LYS A 393 -2.35 -3.26 -7.33
CA LYS A 393 -1.60 -2.00 -7.28
C LYS A 393 -2.52 -0.86 -6.86
N ILE A 394 -1.94 0.16 -6.24
CA ILE A 394 -2.63 1.41 -5.91
C ILE A 394 -2.14 2.49 -6.88
N SER A 395 -3.06 3.09 -7.62
CA SER A 395 -2.79 4.22 -8.50
C SER A 395 -3.21 5.52 -7.81
N PRO A 396 -2.36 6.55 -7.75
CA PRO A 396 -2.79 7.90 -7.39
C PRO A 396 -3.87 8.41 -8.38
N HIS A 397 -4.56 9.51 -8.02
CA HIS A 397 -5.55 10.23 -8.85
C HIS A 397 -6.97 9.67 -8.88
N GLY A 398 -7.42 9.00 -7.81
CA GLY A 398 -8.85 8.62 -7.66
C GLY A 398 -9.29 7.40 -8.50
N ASN A 399 -8.40 6.85 -9.31
CA ASN A 399 -8.67 5.75 -10.24
C ASN A 399 -8.25 4.38 -9.71
N SER A 400 -7.88 4.27 -8.42
CA SER A 400 -7.51 2.97 -7.84
C SER A 400 -8.71 2.03 -7.83
N ASN A 401 -8.46 0.76 -8.19
CA ASN A 401 -9.45 -0.29 -7.98
C ASN A 401 -9.79 -0.39 -6.47
N PRO A 402 -11.06 -0.25 -6.07
CA PRO A 402 -11.46 -0.36 -4.67
C PRO A 402 -11.02 -1.67 -4.01
N SER A 403 -11.02 -2.79 -4.75
CA SER A 403 -10.60 -4.09 -4.24
C SER A 403 -9.10 -4.11 -3.90
N SER A 404 -8.26 -3.51 -4.74
CA SER A 404 -6.81 -3.36 -4.49
C SER A 404 -6.52 -2.49 -3.28
N PHE A 405 -7.27 -1.39 -3.13
CA PHE A 405 -7.10 -0.49 -2.01
C PHE A 405 -7.52 -1.14 -0.68
N ILE A 406 -8.62 -1.90 -0.67
CA ILE A 406 -9.07 -2.69 0.50
C ILE A 406 -8.02 -3.73 0.90
N PHE A 407 -7.40 -4.39 -0.08
CA PHE A 407 -6.32 -5.34 0.17
C PHE A 407 -5.16 -4.65 0.89
N PHE A 408 -4.66 -3.53 0.35
CA PHE A 408 -3.61 -2.74 1.00
C PHE A 408 -3.96 -2.35 2.43
N LEU A 409 -5.17 -1.82 2.65
CA LEU A 409 -5.63 -1.39 3.97
C LEU A 409 -5.75 -2.54 4.96
N THR A 410 -6.11 -3.73 4.49
CA THR A 410 -6.16 -4.94 5.32
C THR A 410 -4.78 -5.28 5.86
N TYR A 411 -3.74 -5.24 5.02
CA TYR A 411 -2.36 -5.50 5.48
C TYR A 411 -1.82 -4.35 6.33
N ALA A 412 -2.02 -3.09 5.94
CA ALA A 412 -1.63 -1.92 6.73
C ALA A 412 -2.18 -1.99 8.18
N SER A 413 -3.46 -2.36 8.31
CA SER A 413 -4.11 -2.54 9.61
C SER A 413 -3.51 -3.67 10.43
N ARG A 414 -3.14 -4.79 9.79
CA ARG A 414 -2.58 -5.97 10.47
C ARG A 414 -1.16 -5.77 10.97
N LEU A 415 -0.36 -4.90 10.34
CA LEU A 415 1.06 -4.71 10.70
C LEU A 415 1.27 -3.75 11.88
N THR A 416 0.30 -2.89 12.19
CA THR A 416 0.52 -1.79 13.14
C THR A 416 0.59 -2.23 14.60
N ILE A 417 -0.25 -3.19 15.03
CA ILE A 417 -0.23 -3.72 16.39
C ILE A 417 1.09 -4.49 16.68
N PRO A 418 1.53 -5.42 15.82
CA PRO A 418 2.83 -6.06 15.98
C PRO A 418 4.01 -5.07 16.00
N LEU A 419 3.98 -4.06 15.14
CA LEU A 419 5.03 -3.02 15.12
C LEU A 419 5.08 -2.23 16.42
N SER A 420 3.92 -1.91 17.00
CA SER A 420 3.82 -1.23 18.30
C SER A 420 4.35 -2.11 19.44
N TYR A 421 4.05 -3.41 19.39
CA TYR A 421 4.61 -4.38 20.32
C TYR A 421 6.13 -4.48 20.22
N ASN A 422 6.65 -4.61 19.01
CA ASN A 422 8.07 -4.61 18.74
C ASN A 422 8.75 -3.36 19.32
N PHE A 423 8.17 -2.20 19.07
CA PHE A 423 8.67 -0.94 19.61
C PHE A 423 8.67 -0.90 21.14
N THR A 424 7.61 -1.37 21.81
CA THR A 424 7.59 -1.44 23.28
C THR A 424 8.64 -2.39 23.85
N MET A 425 8.95 -3.47 23.15
CA MET A 425 10.01 -4.42 23.54
C MET A 425 11.40 -3.79 23.45
N LEU A 426 11.68 -3.01 22.39
CA LEU A 426 12.93 -2.26 22.28
C LEU A 426 13.17 -1.31 23.45
N LEU A 427 12.11 -0.68 23.95
CA LEU A 427 12.19 0.22 25.10
C LEU A 427 12.33 -0.51 26.44
N SER A 428 12.06 -1.82 26.47
CA SER A 428 11.97 -2.62 27.70
C SER A 428 11.03 -2.00 28.73
N ASN A 429 9.95 -1.34 28.28
CA ASN A 429 9.02 -0.66 29.18
C ASN A 429 7.84 -1.56 29.53
N ASP A 430 8.02 -2.39 30.57
CA ASP A 430 6.97 -3.28 31.07
C ASP A 430 5.81 -2.56 31.77
N SER A 431 5.93 -1.24 32.04
CA SER A 431 4.90 -0.48 32.77
C SER A 431 3.72 0.01 31.93
N SER A 432 3.83 -0.05 30.60
CA SER A 432 2.79 0.43 29.68
C SER A 432 1.50 -0.39 29.78
N GLN A 433 0.35 0.26 29.61
CA GLN A 433 -0.96 -0.39 29.64
C GLN A 433 -1.13 -1.32 28.42
N PHE A 434 -0.51 -0.97 27.29
CA PHE A 434 -0.40 -1.84 26.12
C PHE A 434 0.25 -3.19 26.46
N GLN A 435 1.38 -3.15 27.17
CA GLN A 435 2.12 -4.35 27.54
C GLN A 435 1.34 -5.24 28.52
N LYS A 436 0.57 -4.64 29.44
CA LYS A 436 -0.35 -5.37 30.32
C LYS A 436 -1.48 -6.05 29.54
N PHE A 437 -2.04 -5.36 28.54
CA PHE A 437 -3.11 -5.92 27.70
C PHE A 437 -2.63 -7.04 26.78
N LEU A 438 -1.63 -6.75 25.93
CA LEU A 438 -1.20 -7.65 24.86
C LEU A 438 0.00 -8.49 25.28
N GLY A 439 0.99 -7.90 25.94
CA GLY A 439 2.27 -8.53 26.24
C GLY A 439 2.19 -9.68 27.25
N GLU A 440 1.35 -9.56 28.28
CA GLU A 440 1.12 -10.68 29.22
C GLU A 440 0.57 -11.91 28.50
N SER A 441 -0.33 -11.73 27.53
CA SER A 441 -0.91 -12.83 26.77
C SER A 441 0.09 -13.57 25.87
N ILE A 442 1.17 -12.88 25.46
CA ILE A 442 2.22 -13.42 24.58
C ILE A 442 3.33 -14.10 25.39
N LYS A 443 3.69 -13.55 26.57
CA LYS A 443 4.72 -14.10 27.48
C LYS A 443 4.34 -15.45 28.13
N LEU A 444 3.09 -15.91 27.96
CA LEU A 444 2.59 -17.17 28.54
C LEU A 444 3.30 -18.44 27.99
N ILE A 445 4.05 -18.36 26.89
CA ILE A 445 4.83 -19.47 26.34
C ILE A 445 6.32 -19.12 26.31
N LYS A 446 7.16 -19.95 26.97
CA LYS A 446 8.63 -19.82 26.94
C LYS A 446 9.21 -19.77 25.51
N ALA A 447 8.66 -20.56 24.59
CA ALA A 447 9.04 -20.50 23.17
C ALA A 447 8.70 -19.15 22.51
N GLY A 448 7.60 -18.51 22.90
CA GLY A 448 7.24 -17.18 22.41
C GLY A 448 8.24 -16.11 22.87
N GLU A 449 8.72 -16.21 24.11
CA GLU A 449 9.76 -15.31 24.64
C GLU A 449 11.07 -15.43 23.87
N VAL A 450 11.54 -16.65 23.61
CA VAL A 450 12.77 -16.89 22.83
C VAL A 450 12.61 -16.38 21.39
N ILE A 451 11.47 -16.65 20.75
CA ILE A 451 11.22 -16.21 19.37
C ILE A 451 11.11 -14.69 19.30
N ASN A 452 10.46 -14.04 20.26
CA ASN A 452 10.35 -12.58 20.32
C ASN A 452 11.70 -11.90 20.56
N ASP A 453 12.65 -12.56 21.21
CA ASP A 453 14.01 -12.04 21.38
C ASP A 453 14.87 -12.27 20.11
N ILE A 454 14.56 -13.28 19.29
CA ILE A 454 15.29 -13.61 18.06
C ILE A 454 14.76 -12.84 16.84
N LEU A 455 13.44 -12.70 16.70
CA LEU A 455 12.79 -12.09 15.53
C LEU A 455 13.32 -10.67 15.20
N PRO A 456 13.45 -9.74 16.17
CA PRO A 456 14.07 -8.44 15.96
C PRO A 456 15.48 -8.52 15.38
N ARG A 457 16.28 -9.49 15.81
CA ARG A 457 17.66 -9.68 15.31
C ARG A 457 17.71 -10.22 13.88
N LEU A 458 16.65 -10.86 13.41
CA LEU A 458 16.55 -11.39 12.05
C LEU A 458 16.31 -10.29 11.00
N ILE A 459 16.08 -9.02 11.37
CA ILE A 459 15.96 -7.93 10.39
C ILE A 459 17.20 -7.77 9.50
N ILE A 460 18.36 -8.26 9.94
CA ILE A 460 19.60 -8.22 9.15
C ILE A 460 19.44 -8.97 7.83
N VAL A 461 18.64 -10.05 7.82
CA VAL A 461 18.44 -10.87 6.62
C VAL A 461 17.79 -10.07 5.48
N PRO A 462 16.57 -9.51 5.64
CA PRO A 462 15.95 -8.68 4.59
C PRO A 462 16.78 -7.43 4.25
N ILE A 463 17.53 -6.87 5.21
CA ILE A 463 18.46 -5.76 4.97
C ILE A 463 19.56 -6.16 3.99
N ILE A 464 20.22 -7.30 4.21
CA ILE A 464 21.26 -7.82 3.32
C ILE A 464 20.67 -8.13 1.94
N LEU A 465 19.49 -8.77 1.88
CA LEU A 465 18.83 -9.08 0.61
C LEU A 465 18.55 -7.82 -0.22
N GLU A 466 18.15 -6.73 0.44
CA GLU A 466 17.91 -5.45 -0.20
C GLU A 466 19.21 -4.75 -0.65
N LEU A 467 20.26 -4.77 0.18
CA LEU A 467 21.57 -4.18 -0.18
C LEU A 467 22.18 -4.80 -1.44
N TYR A 468 22.02 -6.11 -1.62
CA TYR A 468 22.52 -6.82 -2.81
C TYR A 468 21.54 -6.85 -3.99
N ASN A 469 20.40 -6.16 -3.87
CA ASN A 469 19.29 -6.20 -4.82
C ASN A 469 18.91 -7.65 -5.23
N VAL A 470 18.87 -8.55 -4.25
CA VAL A 470 18.58 -9.97 -4.48
C VAL A 470 17.15 -10.13 -4.98
N TYR A 471 16.21 -9.30 -4.53
CA TYR A 471 14.82 -9.35 -4.97
C TYR A 471 14.66 -9.11 -6.47
N GLY A 472 15.39 -8.14 -7.04
CA GLY A 472 15.40 -7.89 -8.49
C GLY A 472 15.98 -9.08 -9.28
N LYS A 473 17.10 -9.63 -8.82
CA LYS A 473 17.75 -10.79 -9.45
C LYS A 473 16.93 -12.06 -9.35
N LEU A 474 16.30 -12.30 -8.20
CA LEU A 474 15.43 -13.44 -7.96
C LEU A 474 14.21 -13.37 -8.87
N ASN A 475 13.59 -12.19 -9.03
CA ASN A 475 12.49 -12.03 -9.96
C ASN A 475 12.92 -12.36 -11.41
N GLN A 476 14.06 -11.82 -11.86
CA GLN A 476 14.57 -12.11 -13.20
C GLN A 476 14.87 -13.59 -13.41
N TRP A 477 15.38 -14.27 -12.37
CA TRP A 477 15.62 -15.71 -12.40
C TRP A 477 14.31 -16.52 -12.44
N ILE A 478 13.32 -16.19 -11.61
CA ILE A 478 11.99 -16.82 -11.61
C ILE A 478 11.33 -16.66 -12.99
N ARG A 479 11.42 -15.47 -13.59
CA ARG A 479 10.90 -15.22 -14.94
C ARG A 479 11.54 -16.12 -15.98
N ASN A 480 12.86 -16.24 -15.95
CA ASN A 480 13.60 -17.05 -16.92
C ASN A 480 13.36 -18.56 -16.72
N ILE A 481 13.10 -19.02 -15.49
CA ILE A 481 12.92 -20.46 -15.20
C ILE A 481 11.48 -20.94 -15.43
N LEU A 482 10.48 -20.09 -15.18
CA LEU A 482 9.08 -20.52 -15.09
C LEU A 482 8.25 -20.21 -16.34
N PHE A 483 8.80 -19.52 -17.36
CA PHE A 483 8.08 -19.12 -18.59
C PHE A 483 6.67 -18.57 -18.31
N LEU A 484 6.47 -17.88 -17.20
CA LEU A 484 5.18 -17.28 -16.90
C LEU A 484 4.96 -16.10 -17.85
N ASP A 485 3.83 -16.12 -18.55
CA ASP A 485 3.32 -14.96 -19.29
C ASP A 485 3.30 -13.72 -18.40
N ASP A 486 3.35 -12.54 -19.04
CA ASP A 486 3.51 -11.18 -18.48
C ASP A 486 2.54 -10.78 -17.33
N ASP A 487 1.65 -11.66 -16.89
CA ASP A 487 0.72 -11.46 -15.77
C ASP A 487 1.37 -11.58 -14.37
N PHE A 488 2.61 -12.10 -14.26
CA PHE A 488 3.34 -12.21 -12.97
C PHE A 488 4.48 -11.19 -12.83
N ASP A 489 4.16 -9.90 -12.94
CA ASP A 489 5.08 -8.79 -12.72
C ASP A 489 5.39 -8.58 -11.21
N LEU A 490 6.42 -9.26 -10.70
CA LEU A 490 7.12 -8.83 -9.48
C LEU A 490 8.01 -7.60 -9.78
N GLN A 491 7.41 -6.54 -10.33
CA GLN A 491 8.13 -5.29 -10.60
C GLN A 491 8.42 -4.58 -9.26
N PHE A 492 9.53 -4.94 -8.62
CA PHE A 492 10.16 -4.05 -7.65
C PHE A 492 10.51 -2.76 -8.39
N ASP A 493 10.18 -1.61 -7.81
CA ASP A 493 10.49 -0.27 -8.36
C ASP A 493 12.02 0.03 -8.40
N GLU A 494 12.82 -1.01 -8.17
CA GLU A 494 14.25 -1.13 -8.40
C GLU A 494 14.54 -1.81 -9.75
N SER A 495 13.98 -1.26 -10.84
CA SER A 495 14.49 -1.61 -12.18
C SER A 495 15.95 -1.18 -12.24
N GLU A 496 16.85 -2.12 -12.57
CA GLU A 496 18.20 -1.77 -13.00
C GLU A 496 18.11 -0.71 -14.12
N PRO A 497 19.02 0.28 -14.14
CA PRO A 497 19.02 1.28 -15.20
C PRO A 497 19.09 0.57 -16.56
N LEU A 498 18.10 0.84 -17.41
CA LEU A 498 18.07 0.33 -18.77
C LEU A 498 19.28 0.88 -19.52
N ASN A 499 19.93 0.05 -20.34
CA ASN A 499 21.00 0.51 -21.20
C ASN A 499 20.47 1.59 -22.13
N ARG A 500 21.26 2.66 -22.29
CA ARG A 500 20.89 3.77 -23.15
C ARG A 500 20.74 3.28 -24.60
N ASP A 501 19.55 3.48 -25.14
CA ASP A 501 19.22 3.21 -26.54
C ASP A 501 18.54 4.44 -27.15
N ASP A 502 19.29 5.18 -27.96
CA ASP A 502 18.82 6.43 -28.57
C ASP A 502 17.67 6.17 -29.56
N SER A 503 17.55 4.96 -30.13
CA SER A 503 16.45 4.61 -31.03
C SER A 503 15.11 4.49 -30.29
N ILE A 504 15.15 3.90 -29.09
CA ILE A 504 13.98 3.79 -28.21
C ILE A 504 13.58 5.17 -27.72
N ILE A 505 14.54 6.02 -27.33
CA ILE A 505 14.26 7.39 -26.89
C ILE A 505 13.59 8.20 -28.01
N ALA A 506 14.07 8.11 -29.24
CA ALA A 506 13.45 8.78 -30.38
C ALA A 506 12.00 8.31 -30.61
N ARG A 507 11.75 7.00 -30.53
CA ARG A 507 10.40 6.42 -30.61
C ARG A 507 9.51 6.93 -29.47
N SER A 508 10.03 7.03 -28.25
CA SER A 508 9.30 7.57 -27.10
C SER A 508 8.87 9.00 -27.33
N LYS A 509 9.75 9.87 -27.84
CA LYS A 509 9.38 11.26 -28.17
C LYS A 509 8.26 11.33 -29.22
N GLN A 510 8.29 10.48 -30.24
CA GLN A 510 7.19 10.39 -31.22
C GLN A 510 5.86 9.95 -30.59
N ILE A 511 5.90 8.98 -29.67
CA ILE A 511 4.69 8.54 -28.93
C ILE A 511 4.13 9.70 -28.11
N ILE A 512 4.97 10.42 -27.38
CA ILE A 512 4.56 11.57 -26.57
C ILE A 512 3.96 12.66 -27.44
N GLU A 513 4.60 13.01 -28.56
CA GLU A 513 4.09 14.04 -29.46
C GLU A 513 2.71 13.68 -30.02
N ARG A 514 2.50 12.42 -30.38
CA ARG A 514 1.19 11.92 -30.81
C ARG A 514 0.14 12.07 -29.70
N GLU A 515 0.48 11.70 -28.47
CA GLU A 515 -0.42 11.79 -27.32
C GLU A 515 -0.72 13.25 -26.92
N LEU A 516 0.24 14.15 -27.03
CA LEU A 516 0.05 15.58 -26.80
C LEU A 516 -0.93 16.18 -27.81
N ARG A 517 -0.82 15.81 -29.09
CA ARG A 517 -1.79 16.22 -30.12
C ARG A 517 -3.21 15.70 -29.82
N VAL A 518 -3.33 14.47 -29.32
CA VAL A 518 -4.62 13.91 -28.90
C VAL A 518 -5.20 14.67 -27.70
N ARG A 519 -4.38 14.99 -26.69
CA ARG A 519 -4.81 15.79 -25.52
C ARG A 519 -5.28 17.19 -25.94
N GLN A 520 -4.57 17.84 -26.86
CA GLN A 520 -4.94 19.16 -27.39
C GLN A 520 -6.24 19.15 -28.21
N ALA A 521 -6.57 18.04 -28.87
CA ALA A 521 -7.81 17.91 -29.63
C ALA A 521 -9.07 17.69 -28.75
N HIS A 522 -8.89 17.37 -27.47
CA HIS A 522 -9.97 17.10 -26.51
C HIS A 522 -10.21 18.23 -25.50
N VAL A 523 -9.40 19.30 -25.54
CA VAL A 523 -9.58 20.56 -24.78
C VAL A 523 -10.23 21.57 -25.71
#